data_AF-A0AAW7E6J8-F1
#
_entry.id   AF-A0AAW7E6J8-F1
#
_cell.length_a   1.000
_cell.length_b   1.000
_cell.length_c   1.000
_cell.angle_alpha   90.00
_cell.angle_beta   90.00
_cell.angle_gamma   90.00
#
_symmetry.space_group_name_H-M   'P 1'
#
loop_
_entity.id
_entity.type
_entity.pdbx_description
1 polymer ?
#
loop_
_entity_poly.entity_id
_entity_poly.type
_entity_poly.pdbx_seq_one_letter_code
_entity_poly.pdbx_strand_id
1 'polypeptide(L)'
;MSQYLDISLQQDQPNLSATQKKFNQLLKKLDQQKNLLAEWQHAQQDIQHQAAKELLPAYTQLHQLYFQQLEMLWQHKLKNKLTKRYKEILDDRIAHISAQLMRVNTLTELQCDEVSRIFHYFQPDSSASTEKNFNTAVPEFAEEMIINLQKEMIKKMVCQEMGVDVTVVDFDFDVEDIDGLVAKINEKIEQEFLQSLDEAEKISIEKQMQRERAKEQKKLEKQEYAKKMANQSLKSIYSKIAAAIHPDRELDEVKKVEKTEILQMTNQAYEKKDLFTLLKLQQYIGKDVSTAQKSYADEQLKFYNTALETQIEELDIEIEEIIDSFDWGSHIALFSSRKIKTKDLYKKYKTDLKNVQESIQHSEFIVKHLQDPTNLKSLLLDAYF
;
A
#
# COMPACT_ATOMS: atom_id res chain seq x y z
N MET A 1 13.12 10.91 20.86
CA MET A 1 14.01 10.32 21.89
C MET A 1 13.26 9.23 22.62
N SER A 2 13.08 8.07 21.99
CA SER A 2 12.58 6.87 22.66
C SER A 2 13.78 6.16 23.25
N GLN A 3 14.17 6.53 24.48
CA GLN A 3 15.10 5.72 25.26
C GLN A 3 14.36 4.41 25.59
N TYR A 4 14.48 3.44 24.70
CA TYR A 4 14.18 2.06 25.00
C TYR A 4 15.07 1.68 26.17
N LEU A 5 14.50 1.60 27.36
CA LEU A 5 15.09 0.94 28.51
C LEU A 5 15.57 -0.45 28.02
N ASP A 6 16.89 -0.58 27.88
CA ASP A 6 17.57 -1.80 27.48
C ASP A 6 17.58 -2.75 28.68
N ILE A 7 16.38 -3.18 29.04
CA ILE A 7 16.15 -4.17 30.08
C ILE A 7 16.49 -5.50 29.44
N SER A 8 17.75 -5.94 29.60
CA SER A 8 18.21 -7.24 29.14
C SER A 8 17.27 -8.33 29.64
N LEU A 9 16.65 -9.03 28.68
CA LEU A 9 15.87 -10.25 28.91
C LEU A 9 16.81 -11.31 29.49
N GLN A 10 16.31 -12.13 30.44
CA GLN A 10 17.06 -13.24 31.04
C GLN A 10 17.45 -14.26 29.97
N GLN A 11 18.58 -14.05 29.29
CA GLN A 11 19.12 -14.97 28.28
C GLN A 11 19.87 -16.15 28.94
N ASP A 12 20.33 -15.99 30.18
CA ASP A 12 21.26 -16.93 30.84
C ASP A 12 20.68 -17.69 32.05
N GLN A 13 19.37 -17.97 32.09
CA GLN A 13 18.85 -18.93 33.09
C GLN A 13 18.93 -20.37 32.56
N PRO A 14 19.64 -21.30 33.23
CA PRO A 14 19.91 -22.65 32.74
C PRO A 14 18.68 -23.59 32.69
N ASN A 15 17.45 -23.09 32.88
CA ASN A 15 16.24 -23.90 33.00
C ASN A 15 14.96 -23.19 32.46
N LEU A 16 15.02 -22.62 31.25
CA LEU A 16 13.86 -22.01 30.58
C LEU A 16 13.00 -23.07 29.86
N SER A 17 11.67 -23.02 30.04
CA SER A 17 10.71 -23.88 29.32
C SER A 17 10.69 -23.55 27.81
N ALA A 18 10.27 -24.51 26.97
CA ALA A 18 10.19 -24.31 25.52
C ALA A 18 9.23 -23.16 25.13
N THR A 19 8.13 -23.02 25.86
CA THR A 19 7.15 -21.92 25.76
C THR A 19 7.76 -20.56 26.07
N GLN A 20 8.65 -20.48 27.07
CA GLN A 20 9.34 -19.25 27.45
C GLN A 20 10.48 -18.88 26.48
N LYS A 21 11.18 -19.88 25.93
CA LYS A 21 12.14 -19.64 24.84
C LYS A 21 11.45 -19.07 23.59
N LYS A 22 10.29 -19.64 23.21
CA LYS A 22 9.46 -19.11 22.11
C LYS A 22 9.03 -17.67 22.38
N PHE A 23 8.58 -17.37 23.59
CA PHE A 23 8.20 -16.02 24.00
C PHE A 23 9.34 -15.01 23.84
N ASN A 24 10.53 -15.32 24.37
CA ASN A 24 11.69 -14.44 24.23
C ASN A 24 12.10 -14.21 22.76
N GLN A 25 12.00 -15.24 21.92
CA GLN A 25 12.25 -15.11 20.48
C GLN A 25 11.22 -14.22 19.80
N LEU A 26 9.94 -14.37 20.11
CA LEU A 26 8.87 -13.55 19.55
C LEU A 26 8.98 -12.10 19.99
N LEU A 27 9.34 -11.82 21.25
CA LEU A 27 9.63 -10.46 21.71
C LEU A 27 10.75 -9.81 20.88
N LYS A 28 11.85 -10.54 20.64
CA LYS A 28 12.96 -10.04 19.81
C LYS A 28 12.51 -9.78 18.37
N LYS A 29 11.71 -10.69 17.79
CA LYS A 29 11.18 -10.53 16.43
C LYS A 29 10.25 -9.32 16.33
N LEU A 30 9.37 -9.12 17.31
CA LEU A 30 8.47 -7.95 17.35
C LEU A 30 9.27 -6.64 17.41
N ASP A 31 10.31 -6.56 18.25
CA ASP A 31 11.15 -5.37 18.35
C ASP A 31 11.89 -5.08 17.04
N GLN A 32 12.43 -6.12 16.39
CA GLN A 32 13.02 -6.01 15.06
C GLN A 32 12.00 -5.53 14.01
N GLN A 33 10.77 -6.03 14.06
CA GLN A 33 9.71 -5.65 13.14
C GLN A 33 9.27 -4.19 13.34
N LYS A 34 9.12 -3.76 14.60
CA LYS A 34 8.81 -2.35 14.93
C LYS A 34 9.89 -1.40 14.41
N ASN A 35 11.16 -1.76 14.58
CA ASN A 35 12.28 -0.97 14.05
C ASN A 35 12.26 -0.95 12.51
N LEU A 36 11.98 -2.07 11.86
CA LEU A 36 11.88 -2.15 10.41
C LEU A 36 10.71 -1.30 9.86
N LEU A 37 9.56 -1.31 10.53
CA LEU A 37 8.42 -0.45 10.17
C LEU A 37 8.81 1.02 10.28
N ALA A 38 9.45 1.42 11.38
CA ALA A 38 9.92 2.80 11.56
C ALA A 38 10.93 3.21 10.48
N GLU A 39 11.85 2.30 10.09
CA GLU A 39 12.78 2.52 8.97
C GLU A 39 12.04 2.75 7.64
N TRP A 40 11.01 1.96 7.35
CA TRP A 40 10.20 2.10 6.13
C TRP A 40 9.36 3.37 6.12
N GLN A 41 8.71 3.71 7.24
CA GLN A 41 7.95 4.95 7.38
C GLN A 41 8.84 6.18 7.19
N HIS A 42 10.02 6.19 7.80
CA HIS A 42 10.99 7.27 7.61
C HIS A 42 11.45 7.35 6.14
N ALA A 43 11.77 6.22 5.52
CA ALA A 43 12.20 6.20 4.12
C ALA A 43 11.10 6.68 3.17
N GLN A 44 9.84 6.31 3.43
CA GLN A 44 8.68 6.78 2.67
C GLN A 44 8.54 8.31 2.78
N GLN A 45 8.58 8.86 4.00
CA GLN A 45 8.48 10.30 4.20
C GLN A 45 9.62 11.08 3.53
N ASP A 46 10.85 10.60 3.67
CA ASP A 46 12.02 11.24 3.06
C ASP A 46 11.91 11.25 1.53
N ILE A 47 11.55 10.12 0.91
CA ILE A 47 11.42 10.02 -0.54
C ILE A 47 10.22 10.82 -1.05
N GLN A 48 9.08 10.82 -0.36
CA GLN A 48 7.95 11.68 -0.73
C GLN A 48 8.33 13.16 -0.71
N HIS A 49 9.06 13.60 0.32
CA HIS A 49 9.54 14.98 0.41
C HIS A 49 10.54 15.32 -0.70
N GLN A 50 11.51 14.44 -0.97
CA GLN A 50 12.48 14.63 -2.07
C GLN A 50 11.80 14.59 -3.45
N ALA A 51 10.84 13.68 -3.65
CA ALA A 51 10.07 13.59 -4.88
C ALA A 51 9.22 14.85 -5.12
N ALA A 52 8.59 15.40 -4.08
CA ALA A 52 7.84 16.64 -4.19
C ALA A 52 8.72 17.83 -4.59
N LYS A 53 9.99 17.84 -4.15
CA LYS A 53 10.93 18.92 -4.43
C LYS A 53 11.62 18.81 -5.79
N GLU A 54 11.96 17.60 -6.24
CA GLU A 54 12.80 17.40 -7.42
C GLU A 54 12.08 16.64 -8.53
N LEU A 55 11.42 15.53 -8.20
CA LEU A 55 10.84 14.63 -9.20
C LEU A 55 9.54 15.18 -9.81
N LEU A 56 8.62 15.68 -8.99
CA LEU A 56 7.35 16.26 -9.48
C LEU A 56 7.58 17.51 -10.35
N PRO A 57 8.45 18.47 -9.95
CA PRO A 57 8.78 19.59 -10.82
C PRO A 57 9.49 19.15 -12.11
N ALA A 58 10.35 18.13 -12.05
CA ALA A 58 11.00 17.59 -13.25
C ALA A 58 10.00 16.97 -14.23
N TYR A 59 9.04 16.17 -13.75
CA TYR A 59 7.95 15.67 -14.61
C TYR A 59 7.10 16.80 -15.18
N THR A 60 6.79 17.81 -14.37
CA THR A 60 6.06 19.00 -14.85
C THR A 60 6.83 19.70 -15.97
N GLN A 61 8.14 19.92 -15.81
CA GLN A 61 9.01 20.47 -16.86
C GLN A 61 9.01 19.60 -18.12
N LEU A 62 9.13 18.27 -17.97
CA LEU A 62 9.10 17.34 -19.09
C LEU A 62 7.79 17.44 -19.87
N HIS A 63 6.65 17.45 -19.18
CA HIS A 63 5.33 17.56 -19.81
C HIS A 63 5.14 18.91 -20.50
N GLN A 64 5.66 20.01 -19.93
CA GLN A 64 5.67 21.32 -20.58
C GLN A 64 6.52 21.31 -21.87
N LEU A 65 7.67 20.64 -21.87
CA LEU A 65 8.48 20.48 -23.09
C LEU A 65 7.76 19.64 -24.15
N TYR A 66 7.09 18.56 -23.76
CA TYR A 66 6.26 17.77 -24.69
C TYR A 66 5.11 18.60 -25.28
N PHE A 67 4.47 19.44 -24.48
CA PHE A 67 3.46 20.36 -24.98
C PHE A 67 4.06 21.36 -25.99
N GLN A 68 5.23 21.95 -25.70
CA GLN A 68 5.93 22.82 -26.64
C GLN A 68 6.27 22.10 -27.96
N GLN A 69 6.75 20.85 -27.89
CA GLN A 69 6.98 20.03 -29.08
C GLN A 69 5.69 19.86 -29.88
N LEU A 70 4.58 19.52 -29.21
CA LEU A 70 3.27 19.33 -29.84
C LEU A 70 2.84 20.59 -30.61
N GLU A 71 2.93 21.76 -29.98
CA GLU A 71 2.60 23.04 -30.61
C GLU A 71 3.47 23.32 -31.83
N MET A 72 4.79 23.13 -31.71
CA MET A 72 5.72 23.38 -32.81
C MET A 72 5.47 22.44 -33.99
N LEU A 73 5.29 21.15 -33.73
CA LEU A 73 4.98 20.14 -34.76
C LEU A 73 3.64 20.45 -35.44
N TRP A 74 2.63 20.85 -34.66
CA TRP A 74 1.33 21.27 -35.19
C TRP A 74 1.46 22.52 -36.08
N GLN A 75 2.24 23.52 -35.69
CA GLN A 75 2.50 24.71 -36.51
C GLN A 75 3.26 24.36 -37.80
N HIS A 76 4.22 23.45 -37.74
CA HIS A 76 4.93 22.96 -38.92
C HIS A 76 4.00 22.23 -39.89
N LYS A 77 3.07 21.42 -39.37
CA LYS A 77 2.03 20.75 -40.17
C LYS A 77 1.16 21.76 -40.93
N LEU A 78 0.82 22.89 -40.30
CA LEU A 78 -0.02 23.94 -40.92
C LEU A 78 0.74 24.80 -41.94
N LYS A 79 2.03 25.09 -41.70
CA LYS A 79 2.81 26.05 -42.50
C LYS A 79 3.61 25.42 -43.65
N ASN A 80 4.10 24.18 -43.50
CA ASN A 80 5.08 23.61 -44.43
C ASN A 80 4.44 22.61 -45.41
N LYS A 81 4.81 22.74 -46.70
CA LYS A 81 4.51 21.71 -47.71
C LYS A 81 5.52 20.56 -47.61
N LEU A 82 5.21 19.57 -46.77
CA LEU A 82 5.99 18.35 -46.61
C LEU A 82 5.60 17.29 -47.66
N THR A 83 6.55 16.44 -48.04
CA THR A 83 6.26 15.25 -48.85
C THR A 83 5.49 14.21 -48.03
N LYS A 84 4.72 13.34 -48.71
CA LYS A 84 3.80 12.36 -48.08
C LYS A 84 4.44 11.57 -46.93
N ARG A 85 5.65 11.04 -47.14
CA ARG A 85 6.41 10.28 -46.14
C ARG A 85 6.72 11.07 -44.86
N TYR A 86 7.15 12.32 -44.96
CA TYR A 86 7.46 13.14 -43.77
C TYR A 86 6.18 13.61 -43.06
N LYS A 87 5.07 13.75 -43.80
CA LYS A 87 3.77 14.07 -43.23
C LYS A 87 3.23 12.92 -42.37
N GLU A 88 3.37 11.68 -42.83
CA GLU A 88 2.98 10.49 -42.05
C GLU A 88 3.77 10.39 -40.74
N ILE A 89 5.10 10.53 -40.80
CA ILE A 89 5.96 10.50 -39.58
C ILE A 89 5.59 11.64 -38.61
N LEU A 90 5.34 12.84 -39.14
CA LEU A 90 4.92 13.99 -38.35
C LEU A 90 3.57 13.74 -37.67
N ASP A 91 2.62 13.17 -38.41
CA ASP A 91 1.27 12.90 -37.94
C ASP A 91 1.27 11.83 -36.83
N ASP A 92 2.03 10.76 -37.02
CA ASP A 92 2.22 9.71 -36.01
C ASP A 92 2.84 10.27 -34.72
N ARG A 93 3.84 11.15 -34.85
CA ARG A 93 4.49 11.77 -33.69
C ARG A 93 3.55 12.71 -32.93
N ILE A 94 2.76 13.52 -33.64
CA ILE A 94 1.77 14.42 -33.03
C ILE A 94 0.69 13.60 -32.31
N ALA A 95 0.20 12.52 -32.95
CA ALA A 95 -0.77 11.61 -32.33
C ALA A 95 -0.21 10.95 -31.07
N HIS A 96 1.06 10.53 -31.09
CA HIS A 96 1.71 9.90 -29.94
C HIS A 96 1.90 10.87 -28.77
N ILE A 97 2.46 12.07 -29.01
CA ILE A 97 2.67 13.07 -27.95
C ILE A 97 1.32 13.51 -27.38
N SER A 98 0.31 13.78 -28.22
CA SER A 98 -1.02 14.15 -27.73
C SER A 98 -1.66 13.05 -26.88
N ALA A 99 -1.57 11.78 -27.30
CA ALA A 99 -2.05 10.64 -26.50
C ALA A 99 -1.36 10.51 -25.13
N GLN A 100 -0.05 10.76 -25.07
CA GLN A 100 0.69 10.77 -23.81
C GLN A 100 0.23 11.93 -22.90
N LEU A 101 0.11 13.13 -23.45
CA LEU A 101 -0.29 14.32 -22.70
C LEU A 101 -1.75 14.26 -22.19
N MET A 102 -2.64 13.53 -22.88
CA MET A 102 -4.02 13.27 -22.41
C MET A 102 -4.09 12.52 -21.08
N ARG A 103 -3.02 11.81 -20.68
CA ARG A 103 -2.97 11.00 -19.45
C ARG A 103 -2.31 11.72 -18.29
N VAL A 104 -1.86 12.96 -18.50
CA VAL A 104 -1.06 13.73 -17.55
C VAL A 104 -1.93 14.76 -16.83
N ASN A 105 -1.66 15.00 -15.54
CA ASN A 105 -2.38 15.96 -14.69
C ASN A 105 -1.61 17.26 -14.38
N THR A 106 -0.47 17.49 -15.02
CA THR A 106 0.41 18.64 -14.74
C THR A 106 0.25 19.81 -15.72
N LEU A 107 -0.67 19.71 -16.68
CA LEU A 107 -0.95 20.76 -17.65
C LEU A 107 -2.01 21.73 -17.12
N THR A 108 -2.01 22.97 -17.63
CA THR A 108 -3.09 23.92 -17.35
C THR A 108 -4.35 23.56 -18.12
N GLU A 109 -5.53 24.03 -17.66
CA GLU A 109 -6.82 23.78 -18.32
C GLU A 109 -6.80 24.13 -19.82
N LEU A 110 -6.26 25.30 -20.16
CA LEU A 110 -6.09 25.74 -21.56
C LEU A 110 -5.18 24.80 -22.38
N GLN A 111 -4.12 24.27 -21.77
CA GLN A 111 -3.22 23.32 -22.44
C GLN A 111 -3.91 21.97 -22.65
N CYS A 112 -4.69 21.50 -21.68
CA CYS A 112 -5.50 20.29 -21.80
C CYS A 112 -6.51 20.40 -22.94
N ASP A 113 -7.19 21.55 -23.07
CA ASP A 113 -8.13 21.81 -24.16
C ASP A 113 -7.44 21.75 -25.53
N GLU A 114 -6.25 22.36 -25.66
CA GLU A 114 -5.47 22.33 -26.90
C GLU A 114 -4.96 20.92 -27.23
N VAL A 115 -4.45 20.17 -26.24
CA VAL A 115 -4.05 18.77 -26.42
C VAL A 115 -5.25 17.93 -26.87
N SER A 116 -6.41 18.10 -26.24
CA SER A 116 -7.65 17.39 -26.58
C SER A 116 -8.09 17.71 -28.01
N ARG A 117 -8.05 18.99 -28.40
CA ARG A 117 -8.38 19.42 -29.77
C ARG A 117 -7.47 18.76 -30.81
N ILE A 118 -6.17 18.70 -30.54
CA ILE A 118 -5.18 18.07 -31.43
C ILE A 118 -5.36 16.55 -31.44
N PHE A 119 -5.56 15.92 -30.28
CA PHE A 119 -5.77 14.48 -30.15
C PHE A 119 -7.00 14.01 -30.96
N HIS A 120 -8.15 14.68 -30.79
CA HIS A 120 -9.38 14.36 -31.53
C HIS A 120 -9.23 14.57 -33.05
N TYR A 121 -8.40 15.51 -33.50
CA TYR A 121 -8.11 15.68 -34.93
C TYR A 121 -7.52 14.41 -35.57
N PHE A 122 -6.73 13.62 -34.82
CA PHE A 122 -6.14 12.37 -35.30
C PHE A 122 -7.00 11.13 -34.97
N GLN A 123 -8.10 11.29 -34.23
CA GLN A 123 -9.08 10.23 -33.92
C GLN A 123 -10.52 10.63 -34.34
N PRO A 124 -10.79 10.89 -35.63
CA PRO A 124 -12.12 11.32 -36.06
C PRO A 124 -13.24 10.27 -35.86
N ASP A 125 -12.93 9.01 -35.53
CA ASP A 125 -13.90 7.90 -35.52
C ASP A 125 -14.15 7.21 -34.15
N SER A 126 -13.84 7.84 -33.00
CA SER A 126 -14.08 7.18 -31.69
C SER A 126 -14.99 7.87 -30.67
N SER A 127 -15.56 9.06 -30.93
CA SER A 127 -16.45 9.70 -29.94
C SER A 127 -17.42 10.73 -30.52
N ALA A 128 -18.34 10.29 -31.39
CA ALA A 128 -19.62 10.97 -31.55
C ALA A 128 -20.53 10.65 -30.34
N SER A 129 -20.16 11.14 -29.15
CA SER A 129 -20.87 11.16 -27.85
C SER A 129 -19.75 11.24 -26.79
N THR A 130 -19.59 12.24 -25.93
CA THR A 130 -20.56 13.12 -25.28
C THR A 130 -19.75 14.28 -24.69
N GLU A 131 -19.87 15.49 -25.23
CA GLU A 131 -19.51 16.71 -24.50
C GLU A 131 -20.67 17.69 -24.61
N LYS A 132 -21.58 17.60 -23.63
CA LYS A 132 -22.45 18.70 -23.26
C LYS A 132 -22.20 19.01 -21.79
N ASN A 133 -21.43 20.09 -21.58
CA ASN A 133 -21.58 21.11 -20.56
C ASN A 133 -22.13 20.65 -19.20
N PHE A 134 -21.23 20.43 -18.22
CA PHE A 134 -21.58 20.52 -16.81
C PHE A 134 -21.46 21.96 -16.34
N ASN A 135 -22.60 22.66 -16.27
CA ASN A 135 -22.79 23.74 -15.30
C ASN A 135 -24.28 23.98 -15.11
N THR A 136 -24.92 23.15 -14.28
CA THR A 136 -26.15 23.51 -13.56
C THR A 136 -26.35 22.52 -12.42
N ALA A 137 -26.88 23.03 -11.30
CA ALA A 137 -27.13 22.31 -10.06
C ALA A 137 -27.63 20.86 -10.30
N VAL A 138 -26.93 19.91 -9.68
CA VAL A 138 -27.14 18.46 -9.79
C VAL A 138 -28.58 18.14 -9.38
N PRO A 139 -29.46 17.74 -10.31
CA PRO A 139 -30.77 17.19 -9.96
C PRO A 139 -30.55 15.82 -9.31
N GLU A 140 -31.40 15.43 -8.38
CA GLU A 140 -31.42 14.13 -7.66
C GLU A 140 -31.26 12.90 -8.59
N PHE A 141 -31.64 13.03 -9.87
CA PHE A 141 -31.47 12.03 -10.92
C PHE A 141 -30.01 11.81 -11.39
N ALA A 142 -29.12 12.78 -11.16
CA ALA A 142 -27.70 12.70 -11.52
C ALA A 142 -26.86 11.99 -10.45
N GLU A 143 -27.26 12.03 -9.17
CA GLU A 143 -26.63 11.21 -8.12
C GLU A 143 -26.83 9.72 -8.38
N GLU A 144 -28.05 9.30 -8.76
CA GLU A 144 -28.35 7.91 -9.09
C GLU A 144 -27.58 7.44 -10.34
N MET A 145 -27.38 8.32 -11.32
CA MET A 145 -26.56 8.04 -12.50
C MET A 145 -25.06 7.92 -12.18
N ILE A 146 -24.54 8.76 -11.27
CA ILE A 146 -23.16 8.69 -10.79
C ILE A 146 -22.93 7.40 -10.00
N ILE A 147 -23.85 7.04 -9.11
CA ILE A 147 -23.80 5.79 -8.33
C ILE A 147 -23.83 4.58 -9.27
N ASN A 148 -24.69 4.58 -10.30
CA ASN A 148 -24.73 3.49 -11.28
C ASN A 148 -23.46 3.37 -12.12
N LEU A 149 -22.85 4.50 -12.52
CA LEU A 149 -21.55 4.51 -13.19
C LEU A 149 -20.43 3.99 -12.27
N GLN A 150 -20.43 4.37 -10.99
CA GLN A 150 -19.50 3.84 -10.00
C GLN A 150 -19.67 2.34 -9.78
N LYS A 151 -20.92 1.86 -9.68
CA LYS A 151 -21.25 0.42 -9.63
C LYS A 151 -20.72 -0.32 -10.86
N GLU A 152 -20.92 0.19 -12.07
CA GLU A 152 -20.39 -0.44 -13.29
C GLU A 152 -18.86 -0.45 -13.35
N MET A 153 -18.20 0.61 -12.89
CA MET A 153 -16.73 0.67 -12.83
C MET A 153 -16.15 -0.33 -11.84
N ILE A 154 -16.70 -0.40 -10.62
CA ILE A 154 -16.28 -1.37 -9.59
C ILE A 154 -16.54 -2.80 -10.07
N LYS A 155 -17.71 -3.05 -10.67
CA LYS A 155 -18.05 -4.34 -11.28
C LYS A 155 -17.00 -4.78 -12.30
N LYS A 156 -16.61 -3.89 -13.22
CA LYS A 156 -15.60 -4.20 -14.24
C LYS A 156 -14.20 -4.41 -13.63
N MET A 157 -13.82 -3.59 -12.65
CA MET A 157 -12.51 -3.69 -11.99
C MET A 157 -12.37 -5.01 -11.23
N VAL A 158 -13.34 -5.36 -10.39
CA VAL A 158 -13.34 -6.61 -9.61
C VAL A 158 -13.41 -7.84 -10.54
N CYS A 159 -14.23 -7.79 -11.60
CA CYS A 159 -14.29 -8.89 -12.58
C CYS A 159 -12.97 -9.08 -13.33
N GLN A 160 -12.30 -7.98 -13.70
CA GLN A 160 -11.01 -8.03 -14.39
C GLN A 160 -9.89 -8.57 -13.49
N GLU A 161 -9.89 -8.20 -12.21
CA GLU A 161 -8.90 -8.63 -11.24
C GLU A 161 -9.09 -10.10 -10.83
N MET A 162 -10.34 -10.56 -10.74
CA MET A 162 -10.68 -11.95 -10.43
C MET A 162 -10.71 -12.88 -11.65
N GLY A 163 -10.64 -12.34 -12.88
CA GLY A 163 -10.70 -13.10 -14.12
C GLY A 163 -12.07 -13.71 -14.42
N VAL A 164 -13.15 -13.06 -13.97
CA VAL A 164 -14.54 -13.56 -14.02
C VAL A 164 -15.35 -12.72 -15.01
N ASP A 165 -16.28 -13.34 -15.73
CA ASP A 165 -17.13 -12.61 -16.68
C ASP A 165 -18.09 -11.65 -15.94
N VAL A 166 -18.26 -10.44 -16.48
CA VAL A 166 -19.14 -9.38 -15.94
C VAL A 166 -20.60 -9.85 -15.80
N THR A 167 -21.01 -10.85 -16.57
CA THR A 167 -22.33 -11.49 -16.49
C THR A 167 -22.58 -12.28 -15.21
N VAL A 168 -21.53 -12.69 -14.48
CA VAL A 168 -21.66 -13.38 -13.17
C VAL A 168 -22.24 -12.43 -12.11
N VAL A 169 -21.95 -11.13 -12.21
CA VAL A 169 -22.36 -10.10 -11.24
C VAL A 169 -23.68 -9.43 -11.66
N ASP A 170 -24.77 -10.21 -11.75
CA ASP A 170 -26.11 -9.72 -12.10
C ASP A 170 -27.01 -9.44 -10.88
N PHE A 171 -26.41 -9.03 -9.76
CA PHE A 171 -27.11 -8.72 -8.53
C PHE A 171 -26.74 -7.31 -8.05
N ASP A 172 -27.69 -6.64 -7.41
CA ASP A 172 -27.46 -5.31 -6.85
C ASP A 172 -26.54 -5.41 -5.62
N PHE A 173 -25.61 -4.47 -5.52
CA PHE A 173 -24.60 -4.42 -4.47
C PHE A 173 -24.38 -2.98 -4.01
N ASP A 174 -23.90 -2.85 -2.77
CA ASP A 174 -23.58 -1.56 -2.18
C ASP A 174 -22.14 -1.17 -2.54
N VAL A 175 -21.97 0.08 -2.99
CA VAL A 175 -20.66 0.64 -3.39
C VAL A 175 -19.72 0.77 -2.19
N GLU A 176 -20.28 0.88 -0.98
CA GLU A 176 -19.52 0.99 0.27
C GLU A 176 -19.11 -0.36 0.87
N ASP A 177 -19.65 -1.49 0.38
CA ASP A 177 -19.38 -2.85 0.89
C ASP A 177 -18.74 -3.76 -0.17
N ILE A 178 -17.49 -3.44 -0.51
CA ILE A 178 -16.68 -4.21 -1.48
C ILE A 178 -16.42 -5.63 -0.97
N ASP A 179 -16.23 -5.81 0.34
CA ASP A 179 -16.00 -7.13 0.94
C ASP A 179 -17.23 -8.04 0.78
N GLY A 180 -18.44 -7.49 1.01
CA GLY A 180 -19.70 -8.18 0.76
C GLY A 180 -19.93 -8.52 -0.71
N LEU A 181 -19.52 -7.64 -1.64
CA LEU A 181 -19.54 -7.91 -3.08
C LEU A 181 -18.63 -9.09 -3.45
N VAL A 182 -17.36 -9.06 -3.01
CA VAL A 182 -16.38 -10.13 -3.29
C VAL A 182 -16.84 -11.47 -2.70
N ALA A 183 -17.42 -11.46 -1.50
CA ALA A 183 -17.97 -12.67 -0.88
C ALA A 183 -19.10 -13.30 -1.73
N LYS A 184 -20.05 -12.49 -2.23
CA LYS A 184 -21.15 -12.97 -3.09
C LYS A 184 -20.66 -13.44 -4.47
N ILE A 185 -19.66 -12.77 -5.05
CA ILE A 185 -19.04 -13.21 -6.30
C ILE A 185 -18.41 -14.59 -6.12
N ASN A 186 -17.63 -14.78 -5.04
CA ASN A 186 -17.03 -16.07 -4.72
C ASN A 186 -18.08 -17.16 -4.48
N GLU A 187 -19.17 -16.84 -3.76
CA GLU A 187 -20.27 -17.79 -3.55
C GLU A 187 -20.92 -18.22 -4.87
N LYS A 188 -21.12 -17.29 -5.81
CA LYS A 188 -21.76 -17.58 -7.09
C LYS A 188 -20.84 -18.37 -8.04
N ILE A 189 -19.55 -18.04 -8.06
CA ILE A 189 -18.53 -18.82 -8.80
C ILE A 189 -18.44 -20.24 -8.24
N GLU A 190 -18.43 -20.38 -6.92
CA GLU A 190 -18.43 -21.68 -6.25
C GLU A 190 -19.70 -22.48 -6.60
N GLN A 191 -20.87 -21.83 -6.62
CA GLN A 191 -22.12 -22.47 -7.05
C GLN A 191 -22.08 -22.93 -8.50
N GLU A 192 -21.61 -22.10 -9.44
CA GLU A 192 -21.48 -22.47 -10.85
C GLU A 192 -20.44 -23.58 -11.07
N PHE A 193 -19.31 -23.50 -10.37
CA PHE A 193 -18.29 -24.55 -10.38
C PHE A 193 -18.83 -25.88 -9.85
N LEU A 194 -19.55 -25.86 -8.71
CA LEU A 194 -20.20 -27.05 -8.14
C LEU A 194 -21.35 -27.61 -9.00
N GLN A 195 -21.98 -26.77 -9.82
CA GLN A 195 -23.01 -27.21 -10.78
C GLN A 195 -22.42 -27.82 -12.05
N SER A 196 -21.17 -27.50 -12.39
CA SER A 196 -20.46 -28.04 -13.55
C SER A 196 -19.87 -29.46 -13.34
N LEU A 197 -19.95 -29.99 -12.11
CA LEU A 197 -19.33 -31.26 -11.70
C LEU A 197 -20.37 -32.36 -11.49
N ASP A 198 -19.95 -33.62 -11.68
CA ASP A 198 -20.79 -34.80 -11.41
C ASP A 198 -21.16 -34.91 -9.91
N GLU A 199 -22.34 -35.49 -9.59
CA GLU A 199 -22.88 -35.59 -8.22
C GLU A 199 -21.91 -36.21 -7.20
N ALA A 200 -21.07 -37.16 -7.62
CA ALA A 200 -20.06 -37.79 -6.77
C ALA A 200 -18.85 -36.87 -6.48
N GLU A 201 -18.43 -36.07 -7.46
CA GLU A 201 -17.33 -35.11 -7.31
C GLU A 201 -17.77 -33.91 -6.48
N LYS A 202 -19.02 -33.43 -6.69
CA LYS A 202 -19.65 -32.36 -5.90
C LYS A 202 -19.61 -32.65 -4.40
N ILE A 203 -20.05 -33.83 -3.98
CA ILE A 203 -20.07 -34.23 -2.55
C ILE A 203 -18.64 -34.29 -1.98
N SER A 204 -17.65 -34.70 -2.77
CA SER A 204 -16.26 -34.81 -2.32
C SER A 204 -15.58 -33.45 -2.13
N ILE A 205 -15.77 -32.53 -3.08
CA ILE A 205 -15.22 -31.18 -3.08
C ILE A 205 -15.93 -30.32 -2.03
N GLU A 206 -17.26 -30.40 -1.93
CA GLU A 206 -18.03 -29.69 -0.91
C GLU A 206 -17.60 -30.09 0.51
N LYS A 207 -17.34 -31.39 0.75
CA LYS A 207 -16.80 -31.88 2.02
C LYS A 207 -15.37 -31.41 2.28
N GLN A 208 -14.57 -31.22 1.24
CA GLN A 208 -13.20 -30.70 1.36
C GLN A 208 -13.21 -29.19 1.68
N MET A 209 -14.01 -28.41 0.96
CA MET A 209 -14.21 -26.98 1.23
C MET A 209 -14.82 -26.73 2.62
N GLN A 210 -15.81 -27.52 3.04
CA GLN A 210 -16.36 -27.43 4.40
C GLN A 210 -15.29 -27.73 5.47
N ARG A 211 -14.39 -28.67 5.21
CA ARG A 211 -13.26 -28.96 6.12
C ARG A 211 -12.24 -27.84 6.15
N GLU A 212 -11.96 -27.19 5.03
CA GLU A 212 -11.05 -26.04 4.97
C GLU A 212 -11.66 -24.81 5.65
N ARG A 213 -12.91 -24.46 5.33
CA ARG A 213 -13.67 -23.41 6.02
C ARG A 213 -13.76 -23.66 7.53
N ALA A 214 -14.03 -24.88 7.95
CA ALA A 214 -14.08 -25.21 9.38
C ALA A 214 -12.70 -25.12 10.06
N LYS A 215 -11.60 -25.35 9.33
CA LYS A 215 -10.24 -25.14 9.85
C LYS A 215 -9.90 -23.66 9.93
N GLU A 216 -10.26 -22.87 8.93
CA GLU A 216 -10.06 -21.41 8.90
C GLU A 216 -10.90 -20.71 9.97
N GLN A 217 -12.19 -21.05 10.08
CA GLN A 217 -13.05 -20.55 11.15
C GLN A 217 -12.51 -20.91 12.53
N LYS A 218 -12.06 -22.15 12.75
CA LYS A 218 -11.41 -22.52 14.03
C LYS A 218 -10.12 -21.75 14.28
N LYS A 219 -9.36 -21.40 13.23
CA LYS A 219 -8.15 -20.59 13.35
C LYS A 219 -8.51 -19.14 13.74
N LEU A 220 -9.51 -18.56 13.07
CA LEU A 220 -10.03 -17.22 13.34
C LEU A 220 -10.65 -17.12 14.75
N GLU A 221 -11.51 -18.06 15.13
CA GLU A 221 -12.11 -18.13 16.47
C GLU A 221 -11.04 -18.26 17.55
N LYS A 222 -10.01 -19.09 17.31
CA LYS A 222 -8.88 -19.22 18.23
C LYS A 222 -8.06 -17.94 18.31
N GLN A 223 -7.89 -17.22 17.21
CA GLN A 223 -7.24 -15.90 17.19
C GLN A 223 -8.07 -14.85 17.91
N GLU A 224 -9.37 -14.74 17.67
CA GLU A 224 -10.25 -13.81 18.37
C GLU A 224 -10.33 -14.10 19.87
N TYR A 225 -10.46 -15.38 20.23
CA TYR A 225 -10.45 -15.81 21.63
C TYR A 225 -9.11 -15.46 22.28
N ALA A 226 -7.99 -15.68 21.57
CA ALA A 226 -6.68 -15.26 22.03
C ALA A 226 -6.57 -13.74 22.18
N LYS A 227 -7.13 -12.93 21.25
CA LYS A 227 -7.19 -11.46 21.34
C LYS A 227 -8.03 -11.00 22.54
N LYS A 228 -9.20 -11.59 22.76
CA LYS A 228 -10.08 -11.29 23.91
C LYS A 228 -9.39 -11.65 25.24
N MET A 229 -8.78 -12.83 25.31
CA MET A 229 -8.04 -13.28 26.49
C MET A 229 -6.76 -12.46 26.70
N ALA A 230 -6.08 -12.03 25.64
CA ALA A 230 -4.95 -11.11 25.71
C ALA A 230 -5.39 -9.75 26.27
N ASN A 231 -6.55 -9.22 25.88
CA ASN A 231 -7.12 -7.99 26.43
C ASN A 231 -7.54 -8.11 27.91
N GLN A 232 -8.12 -9.26 28.30
CA GLN A 232 -8.41 -9.54 29.70
C GLN A 232 -7.12 -9.69 30.52
N SER A 233 -6.09 -10.32 29.92
CA SER A 233 -4.77 -10.45 30.53
C SER A 233 -4.05 -9.10 30.61
N LEU A 234 -4.16 -8.22 29.61
CA LEU A 234 -3.64 -6.85 29.61
C LEU A 234 -4.09 -6.09 30.86
N LYS A 235 -5.39 -6.15 31.18
CA LYS A 235 -5.94 -5.54 32.39
C LYS A 235 -5.39 -6.18 33.67
N SER A 236 -5.19 -7.50 33.68
CA SER A 236 -4.60 -8.24 34.80
C SER A 236 -3.13 -7.89 35.02
N ILE A 237 -2.34 -7.82 33.95
CA ILE A 237 -0.92 -7.43 33.94
C ILE A 237 -0.78 -5.98 34.40
N TYR A 238 -1.55 -5.07 33.82
CA TYR A 238 -1.61 -3.66 34.24
C TYR A 238 -1.91 -3.54 35.74
N SER A 239 -2.94 -4.24 36.23
CA SER A 239 -3.33 -4.19 37.64
C SER A 239 -2.23 -4.72 38.56
N LYS A 240 -1.50 -5.78 38.14
CA LYS A 240 -0.36 -6.33 38.89
C LYS A 240 0.83 -5.38 38.91
N ILE A 241 1.12 -4.72 37.79
CA ILE A 241 2.19 -3.71 37.69
C ILE A 241 1.86 -2.51 38.57
N ALA A 242 0.65 -1.95 38.45
CA ALA A 242 0.20 -0.82 39.25
C ALA A 242 0.21 -1.13 40.77
N ALA A 243 -0.17 -2.35 41.16
CA ALA A 243 -0.13 -2.79 42.55
C ALA A 243 1.29 -2.98 43.10
N ALA A 244 2.25 -3.42 42.28
CA ALA A 244 3.65 -3.61 42.66
C ALA A 244 4.46 -2.29 42.70
N ILE A 245 4.07 -1.31 41.88
CA ILE A 245 4.80 -0.04 41.70
C ILE A 245 4.17 1.13 42.50
N HIS A 246 3.10 0.92 43.26
CA HIS A 246 2.35 2.03 43.87
C HIS A 246 3.26 3.04 44.65
N PRO A 247 3.35 4.32 44.23
CA PRO A 247 4.35 5.29 44.73
C PRO A 247 4.24 5.60 46.24
N ASP A 248 3.06 5.40 46.85
CA ASP A 248 2.84 5.63 48.29
C ASP A 248 3.45 4.58 49.20
N ARG A 249 3.92 3.44 48.68
CA ARG A 249 4.52 2.37 49.50
C ARG A 249 6.04 2.50 49.64
N GLU A 250 6.64 3.52 49.07
CA GLU A 250 8.10 3.64 49.00
C GLU A 250 8.62 4.91 49.68
N LEU A 251 9.53 4.71 50.63
CA LEU A 251 10.08 5.75 51.51
C LEU A 251 11.35 6.41 50.94
N ASP A 252 11.89 5.89 49.85
CA ASP A 252 13.13 6.34 49.21
C ASP A 252 12.81 7.23 48.01
N GLU A 253 13.25 8.50 48.03
CA GLU A 253 12.89 9.51 47.03
C GLU A 253 13.36 9.14 45.62
N VAL A 254 14.51 8.47 45.49
CA VAL A 254 15.06 8.07 44.18
C VAL A 254 14.22 6.95 43.56
N LYS A 255 13.87 5.94 44.36
CA LYS A 255 13.03 4.82 43.91
C LYS A 255 11.61 5.27 43.58
N LYS A 256 11.11 6.29 44.28
CA LYS A 256 9.79 6.88 44.00
C LYS A 256 9.74 7.53 42.61
N VAL A 257 10.82 8.18 42.17
CA VAL A 257 10.92 8.75 40.81
C VAL A 257 10.94 7.64 39.76
N GLU A 258 11.80 6.62 39.93
CA GLU A 258 11.87 5.47 39.02
C GLU A 258 10.51 4.74 38.91
N LYS A 259 9.83 4.54 40.04
CA LYS A 259 8.47 3.94 40.05
C LYS A 259 7.42 4.80 39.38
N THR A 260 7.52 6.12 39.49
CA THR A 260 6.61 7.04 38.82
C THR A 260 6.79 6.99 37.29
N GLU A 261 8.03 6.95 36.82
CA GLU A 261 8.33 6.79 35.38
C GLU A 261 7.82 5.45 34.84
N ILE A 262 8.06 4.35 35.56
CA ILE A 262 7.59 3.02 35.16
C ILE A 262 6.06 2.97 35.15
N LEU A 263 5.37 3.61 36.11
CA LEU A 263 3.92 3.71 36.13
C LEU A 263 3.39 4.52 34.93
N GLN A 264 4.04 5.62 34.57
CA GLN A 264 3.68 6.42 33.40
C GLN A 264 3.85 5.62 32.10
N MET A 265 4.95 4.88 31.96
CA MET A 265 5.17 3.96 30.84
C MET A 265 4.12 2.83 30.79
N THR A 266 3.72 2.33 31.95
CA THR A 266 2.67 1.30 32.08
C THR A 266 1.32 1.83 31.60
N ASN A 267 0.95 3.07 31.95
CA ASN A 267 -0.29 3.69 31.51
C ASN A 267 -0.30 3.90 29.99
N GLN A 268 0.78 4.44 29.43
CA GLN A 268 0.91 4.64 27.98
C GLN A 268 0.85 3.31 27.21
N ALA A 269 1.48 2.26 27.73
CA ALA A 269 1.42 0.94 27.12
C ALA A 269 0.00 0.35 27.20
N TYR A 270 -0.73 0.55 28.29
CA TYR A 270 -2.10 0.10 28.44
C TYR A 270 -3.07 0.82 27.48
N GLU A 271 -2.93 2.15 27.33
CA GLU A 271 -3.71 2.94 26.37
C GLU A 271 -3.48 2.49 24.93
N LYS A 272 -2.22 2.23 24.56
CA LYS A 272 -1.84 1.72 23.23
C LYS A 272 -2.12 0.23 23.04
N LYS A 273 -2.70 -0.46 24.03
CA LYS A 273 -2.88 -1.92 24.07
C LYS A 273 -1.59 -2.70 23.79
N ASP A 274 -0.45 -2.11 24.16
CA ASP A 274 0.88 -2.62 23.89
C ASP A 274 1.26 -3.69 24.93
N LEU A 275 0.74 -4.90 24.71
CA LEU A 275 1.00 -6.10 25.53
C LEU A 275 2.50 -6.36 25.71
N PHE A 276 3.31 -6.04 24.69
CA PHE A 276 4.75 -6.18 24.75
C PHE A 276 5.36 -5.31 25.86
N THR A 277 5.05 -4.02 25.87
CA THR A 277 5.63 -3.08 26.84
C THR A 277 5.17 -3.43 28.26
N LEU A 278 3.89 -3.79 28.44
CA LEU A 278 3.39 -4.23 29.73
C LEU A 278 4.06 -5.51 30.24
N LEU A 279 4.26 -6.52 29.39
CA LEU A 279 4.97 -7.74 29.78
C LEU A 279 6.45 -7.47 30.08
N LYS A 280 7.11 -6.59 29.33
CA LYS A 280 8.50 -6.18 29.58
C LYS A 280 8.63 -5.47 30.93
N LEU A 281 7.67 -4.61 31.28
CA LEU A 281 7.62 -3.92 32.57
C LEU A 281 7.30 -4.90 33.71
N GLN A 282 6.37 -5.84 33.53
CA GLN A 282 6.10 -6.90 34.51
C GLN A 282 7.35 -7.74 34.81
N GLN A 283 8.12 -8.08 33.78
CA GLN A 283 9.37 -8.84 33.92
C GLN A 283 10.46 -8.04 34.66
N TYR A 284 10.53 -6.72 34.42
CA TYR A 284 11.44 -5.82 35.13
C TYR A 284 11.14 -5.77 36.63
N ILE A 285 9.86 -5.66 37.00
CA ILE A 285 9.38 -5.62 38.40
C ILE A 285 9.55 -6.97 39.09
N GLY A 286 9.34 -8.07 38.36
CA GLY A 286 9.50 -9.43 38.89
C GLY A 286 10.94 -9.81 39.26
N LYS A 287 11.94 -8.97 38.99
CA LYS A 287 13.33 -9.18 39.42
C LYS A 287 13.50 -9.11 40.96
N ASP A 288 12.61 -8.44 41.67
CA ASP A 288 12.71 -8.25 43.14
C ASP A 288 12.01 -9.32 44.00
N VAL A 289 11.17 -10.20 43.41
CA VAL A 289 10.39 -11.19 44.18
C VAL A 289 10.76 -12.61 43.78
N SER A 290 11.52 -13.27 44.66
CA SER A 290 11.98 -14.66 44.56
C SER A 290 10.86 -15.69 44.31
N THR A 291 11.09 -16.53 43.28
CA THR A 291 10.79 -17.97 43.21
C THR A 291 9.46 -18.49 43.80
N ALA A 292 8.36 -18.47 43.04
CA ALA A 292 7.22 -19.42 43.22
C ALA A 292 6.22 -19.54 42.03
N GLN A 293 6.42 -18.90 40.86
CA GLN A 293 5.36 -18.77 39.84
C GLN A 293 5.54 -19.64 38.57
N LYS A 294 6.13 -20.84 38.65
CA LYS A 294 6.60 -21.55 37.44
C LYS A 294 5.57 -22.40 36.67
N SER A 295 4.39 -22.73 37.21
CA SER A 295 3.45 -23.65 36.52
C SER A 295 2.21 -22.99 35.89
N TYR A 296 1.74 -21.86 36.43
CA TYR A 296 0.62 -21.08 35.86
C TYR A 296 1.08 -20.14 34.73
N ALA A 297 2.39 -19.91 34.63
CA ALA A 297 3.01 -19.08 33.61
C ALA A 297 2.93 -19.71 32.21
N ASP A 298 2.96 -21.03 32.06
CA ASP A 298 3.07 -21.68 30.74
C ASP A 298 1.79 -21.59 29.89
N GLU A 299 0.59 -21.64 30.49
CA GLU A 299 -0.66 -21.41 29.74
C GLU A 299 -0.81 -19.93 29.35
N GLN A 300 -0.50 -19.01 30.27
CA GLN A 300 -0.49 -17.57 29.99
C GLN A 300 0.53 -17.21 28.90
N LEU A 301 1.72 -17.83 28.92
CA LEU A 301 2.76 -17.67 27.89
C LEU A 301 2.31 -18.18 26.52
N LYS A 302 1.48 -19.24 26.44
CA LYS A 302 0.90 -19.66 25.15
C LYS A 302 -0.01 -18.59 24.56
N PHE A 303 -0.87 -17.98 25.37
CA PHE A 303 -1.72 -16.87 24.93
C PHE A 303 -0.88 -15.65 24.50
N TYR A 304 0.18 -15.33 25.25
CA TYR A 304 1.09 -14.25 24.88
C TYR A 304 1.84 -14.54 23.58
N ASN A 305 2.31 -15.78 23.39
CA ASN A 305 2.95 -16.18 22.14
C ASN A 305 2.02 -15.99 20.95
N THR A 306 0.75 -16.41 21.07
CA THR A 306 -0.23 -16.20 20.01
C THR A 306 -0.52 -14.72 19.76
N ALA A 307 -0.67 -13.91 20.82
CA ALA A 307 -0.88 -12.47 20.66
C ALA A 307 0.33 -11.76 20.03
N LEU A 308 1.56 -12.13 20.39
CA LEU A 308 2.79 -11.60 19.80
C LEU A 308 2.95 -12.02 18.34
N GLU A 309 2.60 -13.27 17.99
CA GLU A 309 2.57 -13.72 16.60
C GLU A 309 1.62 -12.85 15.76
N THR A 310 0.41 -12.61 16.25
CA THR A 310 -0.55 -11.74 15.55
C THR A 310 -0.07 -10.31 15.42
N GLN A 311 0.55 -9.72 16.45
CA GLN A 311 1.12 -8.36 16.32
C GLN A 311 2.27 -8.30 15.31
N ILE A 312 3.08 -9.36 15.22
CA ILE A 312 4.15 -9.42 14.21
C ILE A 312 3.54 -9.50 12.81
N GLU A 313 2.49 -10.30 12.63
CA GLU A 313 1.76 -10.40 11.36
C GLU A 313 1.13 -9.05 10.97
N GLU A 314 0.50 -8.34 11.92
CA GLU A 314 -0.05 -6.99 11.70
C GLU A 314 1.03 -5.99 11.26
N LEU A 315 2.20 -5.98 11.92
CA LEU A 315 3.33 -5.13 11.53
C LEU A 315 3.97 -5.54 10.19
N ASP A 316 3.99 -6.84 9.86
CA ASP A 316 4.42 -7.33 8.54
C ASP A 316 3.48 -6.77 7.46
N ILE A 317 2.16 -6.80 7.67
CA ILE A 317 1.16 -6.23 6.73
C ILE A 317 1.37 -4.72 6.55
N GLU A 318 1.53 -3.95 7.62
CA GLU A 318 1.78 -2.50 7.52
C GLU A 318 3.05 -2.18 6.71
N ILE A 319 4.09 -3.01 6.82
CA ILE A 319 5.30 -2.84 6.02
C ILE A 319 5.04 -3.15 4.56
N GLU A 320 4.33 -4.24 4.25
CA GLU A 320 3.99 -4.60 2.87
C GLU A 320 3.07 -3.53 2.23
N GLU A 321 2.11 -2.96 2.96
CA GLU A 321 1.30 -1.83 2.48
C GLU A 321 2.15 -0.61 2.11
N ILE A 322 3.17 -0.28 2.92
CA ILE A 322 4.12 0.79 2.57
C ILE A 322 4.90 0.42 1.31
N ILE A 323 5.36 -0.82 1.19
CA ILE A 323 6.09 -1.29 0.01
C ILE A 323 5.22 -1.20 -1.23
N ASP A 324 4.00 -1.72 -1.18
CA ASP A 324 3.04 -1.77 -2.30
C ASP A 324 2.53 -0.38 -2.71
N SER A 325 2.62 0.62 -1.82
CA SER A 325 2.32 2.01 -2.16
C SER A 325 3.26 2.63 -3.21
N PHE A 326 4.39 1.97 -3.51
CA PHE A 326 5.35 2.42 -4.52
C PHE A 326 5.25 1.58 -5.81
N ASP A 327 5.32 2.26 -6.95
CA ASP A 327 5.38 1.59 -8.26
C ASP A 327 6.76 1.01 -8.54
N TRP A 328 7.03 -0.22 -8.09
CA TRP A 328 8.30 -0.92 -8.30
C TRP A 328 8.59 -1.27 -9.77
N GLY A 329 7.65 -1.05 -10.69
CA GLY A 329 7.72 -1.48 -12.08
C GLY A 329 7.68 -3.01 -12.23
N SER A 330 7.28 -3.49 -13.41
CA SER A 330 7.12 -4.91 -13.70
C SER A 330 8.41 -5.74 -13.48
N HIS A 331 9.58 -5.09 -13.52
CA HIS A 331 10.89 -5.76 -13.44
C HIS A 331 11.38 -6.07 -12.02
N ILE A 332 10.91 -5.41 -10.96
CA ILE A 332 11.36 -5.74 -9.59
C ILE A 332 10.46 -6.80 -8.97
N ALA A 333 9.15 -6.73 -9.22
CA ALA A 333 8.16 -7.70 -8.73
C ALA A 333 8.34 -9.11 -9.33
N LEU A 334 8.73 -9.22 -10.60
CA LEU A 334 8.84 -10.53 -11.30
C LEU A 334 10.16 -11.27 -11.01
N PHE A 335 11.23 -10.58 -10.60
CA PHE A 335 12.57 -11.16 -10.58
C PHE A 335 13.22 -11.20 -9.19
N SER A 336 12.55 -10.71 -8.14
CA SER A 336 13.08 -10.77 -6.78
C SER A 336 12.28 -11.75 -5.91
N SER A 337 12.85 -12.93 -5.65
CA SER A 337 12.40 -13.82 -4.56
C SER A 337 12.85 -13.32 -3.18
N ARG A 338 13.43 -12.11 -3.12
CA ARG A 338 14.02 -11.51 -1.94
C ARG A 338 13.12 -10.39 -1.44
N LYS A 339 12.84 -10.37 -0.14
CA LYS A 339 12.18 -9.24 0.52
C LYS A 339 12.87 -7.92 0.16
N ILE A 340 12.09 -6.99 -0.36
CA ILE A 340 12.51 -5.65 -0.72
C ILE A 340 13.01 -4.93 0.54
N LYS A 341 14.04 -4.09 0.40
CA LYS A 341 14.59 -3.30 1.51
C LYS A 341 14.46 -1.81 1.23
N THR A 342 14.50 -1.00 2.28
CA THR A 342 14.51 0.47 2.19
C THR A 342 15.61 1.00 1.26
N LYS A 343 16.79 0.37 1.22
CA LYS A 343 17.88 0.73 0.29
C LYS A 343 17.50 0.61 -1.19
N ASP A 344 16.62 -0.32 -1.52
CA ASP A 344 16.16 -0.54 -2.89
C ASP A 344 15.18 0.58 -3.30
N LEU A 345 14.40 1.10 -2.36
CA LEU A 345 13.54 2.28 -2.56
C LEU A 345 14.38 3.52 -2.94
N TYR A 346 15.48 3.79 -2.23
CA TYR A 346 16.37 4.91 -2.58
C TYR A 346 17.07 4.73 -3.93
N LYS A 347 17.44 3.50 -4.30
CA LYS A 347 18.04 3.22 -5.61
C LYS A 347 17.04 3.45 -6.74
N LYS A 348 15.80 3.01 -6.52
CA LYS A 348 14.70 3.23 -7.45
C LYS A 348 14.48 4.73 -7.66
N TYR A 349 14.31 5.50 -6.58
CA TYR A 349 14.16 6.95 -6.64
C TYR A 349 15.27 7.63 -7.46
N LYS A 350 16.54 7.26 -7.25
CA LYS A 350 17.67 7.79 -8.03
C LYS A 350 17.60 7.41 -9.51
N THR A 351 17.17 6.19 -9.81
CA THR A 351 16.99 5.73 -11.19
C THR A 351 15.88 6.51 -11.88
N ASP A 352 14.73 6.68 -11.21
CA ASP A 352 13.59 7.43 -11.72
C ASP A 352 13.97 8.89 -11.99
N LEU A 353 14.63 9.54 -11.02
CA LEU A 353 15.13 10.91 -11.19
C LEU A 353 16.06 11.04 -12.39
N LYS A 354 17.01 10.10 -12.54
CA LYS A 354 17.95 10.09 -13.67
C LYS A 354 17.22 9.90 -15.00
N ASN A 355 16.29 8.96 -15.09
CA ASN A 355 15.52 8.69 -16.30
C ASN A 355 14.71 9.93 -16.73
N VAL A 356 14.09 10.62 -15.77
CA VAL A 356 13.33 11.86 -16.04
C VAL A 356 14.27 12.96 -16.51
N GLN A 357 15.44 13.13 -15.89
CA GLN A 357 16.43 14.13 -16.31
C GLN A 357 16.97 13.86 -17.73
N GLU A 358 17.28 12.60 -18.06
CA GLU A 358 17.67 12.21 -19.42
C GLU A 358 16.54 12.48 -20.42
N SER A 359 15.29 12.20 -20.05
CA SER A 359 14.12 12.52 -20.87
C SER A 359 13.96 14.02 -21.11
N ILE A 360 14.19 14.85 -20.07
CA ILE A 360 14.18 16.31 -20.19
C ILE A 360 15.27 16.78 -21.16
N GLN A 361 16.50 16.31 -21.00
CA GLN A 361 17.62 16.70 -21.88
C GLN A 361 17.34 16.34 -23.34
N HIS A 362 16.80 15.14 -23.58
CA HIS A 362 16.39 14.72 -24.92
C HIS A 362 15.26 15.60 -25.48
N SER A 363 14.27 15.91 -24.64
CA SER A 363 13.14 16.75 -25.01
C SER A 363 13.56 18.19 -25.32
N GLU A 364 14.48 18.77 -24.54
CA GLU A 364 15.08 20.09 -24.80
C GLU A 364 15.88 20.11 -26.10
N PHE A 365 16.65 19.06 -26.36
CA PHE A 365 17.37 18.89 -27.62
C PHE A 365 16.40 18.91 -28.81
N ILE A 366 15.30 18.16 -28.72
CA ILE A 366 14.26 18.14 -29.76
C ILE A 366 13.65 19.53 -29.96
N VAL A 367 13.19 20.19 -28.88
CA VAL A 367 12.57 21.52 -28.97
C VAL A 367 13.51 22.51 -29.66
N LYS A 368 14.79 22.51 -29.31
CA LYS A 368 15.80 23.37 -29.94
C LYS A 368 15.94 23.10 -31.44
N HIS A 369 15.98 21.84 -31.86
CA HIS A 369 16.11 21.49 -33.27
C HIS A 369 14.83 21.75 -34.08
N LEU A 370 13.66 21.71 -33.44
CA LEU A 370 12.39 22.07 -34.08
C LEU A 370 12.26 23.57 -34.34
N GLN A 371 13.02 24.44 -33.66
CA GLN A 371 12.98 25.88 -33.92
C GLN A 371 13.53 26.22 -35.31
N ASP A 372 14.46 25.40 -35.81
CA ASP A 372 15.07 25.57 -37.13
C ASP A 372 14.33 24.74 -38.20
N PRO A 373 13.57 25.38 -39.12
CA PRO A 373 12.75 24.67 -40.11
C PRO A 373 13.55 23.83 -41.11
N THR A 374 14.86 24.08 -41.24
CA THR A 374 15.78 23.28 -42.06
C THR A 374 16.11 21.92 -41.44
N ASN A 375 16.03 21.82 -40.11
CA ASN A 375 16.41 20.62 -39.35
C ASN A 375 15.23 19.66 -39.14
N LEU A 376 13.99 20.08 -39.42
CA LEU A 376 12.78 19.27 -39.28
C LEU A 376 12.87 17.94 -40.06
N LYS A 377 13.45 17.96 -41.27
CA LYS A 377 13.57 16.74 -42.09
C LYS A 377 14.61 15.76 -41.56
N SER A 378 15.75 16.24 -41.07
CA SER A 378 16.76 15.37 -40.45
C SER A 378 16.27 14.80 -39.14
N LEU A 379 15.51 15.58 -38.38
CA LEU A 379 14.93 15.18 -37.11
C LEU A 379 13.85 14.08 -37.30
N LEU A 380 12.94 14.25 -38.26
CA LEU A 380 11.93 13.23 -38.62
C LEU A 380 12.52 11.93 -39.20
N LEU A 381 13.82 11.91 -39.55
CA LEU A 381 14.52 10.71 -40.03
C LEU A 381 15.38 10.04 -38.96
N ASP A 382 15.56 10.68 -37.81
CA ASP A 382 16.32 10.11 -36.70
C ASP A 382 15.47 9.04 -35.99
N ALA A 383 16.07 7.90 -35.66
CA ALA A 383 15.36 6.76 -35.08
C ALA A 383 14.84 7.03 -33.65
N TYR A 384 15.34 8.09 -33.02
CA TYR A 384 15.00 8.52 -31.67
C TYR A 384 13.98 9.68 -31.61
N PHE A 385 13.40 10.03 -32.77
CA PHE A 385 12.40 11.07 -32.91
C PHE A 385 10.96 10.59 -32.77
#